data_AF-A0A0A1MTE7-F1
#
_entry.id   AF-A0A0A1MTE7-F1
#
_cell.length_a   1.000
_cell.length_b   1.000
_cell.length_c   1.000
_cell.angle_alpha   90.00
_cell.angle_beta   90.00
_cell.angle_gamma   90.00
#
_symmetry.space_group_name_H-M   'P 1'
#
loop_
_entity.id
_entity.type
_entity.pdbx_description
1 polymer ?
#
loop_
_entity_poly.entity_id
_entity_poly.type
_entity_poly.pdbx_seq_one_letter_code
_entity_poly.pdbx_strand_id
1 'polypeptide(L)'
;MYHFVEEQIKKAVDDGEFNNLPGKGERLDLRDEFAGLPEEVKQSFRILKRAGYLSDEQENQKQYISHHDLMKIATEDKMQADYTEKQAAFQTLTKERKLDKSRIFHRYAKKIRNKLFR
;
A
#
# COMPACT_ATOMS: atom_id res chain seq x y z
N MET A 1 -11.66 -28.20 7.04
CA MET A 1 -12.29 -28.02 5.70
C MET A 1 -13.69 -27.45 5.95
N TYR A 2 -14.02 -26.29 5.38
CA TYR A 2 -15.26 -25.57 5.69
C TYR A 2 -16.46 -26.15 4.92
N HIS A 3 -17.01 -27.27 5.40
CA HIS A 3 -18.15 -27.95 4.76
C HIS A 3 -19.38 -27.05 4.55
N PHE A 4 -19.62 -26.11 5.47
CA PHE A 4 -20.72 -25.15 5.35
C PHE A 4 -20.61 -24.25 4.11
N VAL A 5 -19.39 -23.82 3.75
CA VAL A 5 -19.17 -22.98 2.56
C VAL A 5 -19.46 -23.78 1.29
N GLU A 6 -19.06 -25.04 1.27
CA GLU A 6 -19.24 -25.94 0.13
C GLU A 6 -20.72 -26.26 -0.12
N GLU A 7 -21.50 -26.49 0.95
CA GLU A 7 -22.95 -26.67 0.86
C GLU A 7 -23.68 -25.41 0.38
N GLN A 8 -23.27 -24.22 0.86
CA GLN A 8 -23.85 -22.95 0.40
C GLN A 8 -23.57 -22.68 -1.08
N ILE A 9 -22.35 -22.95 -1.55
CA ILE A 9 -22.01 -22.78 -2.97
C ILE A 9 -22.84 -23.75 -3.82
N LYS A 10 -22.98 -25.02 -3.41
CA LYS A 10 -23.79 -26.01 -4.15
C LYS A 10 -25.26 -25.58 -4.26
N LYS A 11 -25.87 -25.13 -3.16
CA LYS A 11 -27.25 -24.60 -3.19
C LYS A 11 -27.41 -23.43 -4.17
N ALA A 12 -26.50 -22.45 -4.12
CA ALA A 12 -26.56 -21.31 -5.04
C ALA A 12 -26.38 -21.72 -6.53
N VAL A 13 -25.65 -22.80 -6.81
CA VAL A 13 -25.58 -23.40 -8.16
C VAL A 13 -26.89 -24.04 -8.55
N ASP A 14 -27.48 -24.86 -7.67
CA ASP A 14 -28.75 -25.57 -7.92
C ASP A 14 -29.93 -24.60 -8.09
N ASP A 15 -29.96 -23.54 -7.27
CA ASP A 15 -30.94 -22.45 -7.34
C ASP A 15 -30.72 -21.53 -8.55
N GLY A 16 -29.61 -21.73 -9.27
CA GLY A 16 -29.29 -20.99 -10.48
C GLY A 16 -28.88 -19.54 -10.25
N GLU A 17 -28.44 -19.16 -9.05
CA GLU A 17 -28.04 -17.78 -8.73
C GLU A 17 -26.87 -17.30 -9.61
N PHE A 18 -26.02 -18.22 -10.08
CA PHE A 18 -24.92 -17.92 -11.01
C PHE A 18 -25.36 -17.84 -12.49
N ASN A 19 -26.63 -18.14 -12.81
CA ASN A 19 -27.10 -18.18 -14.21
C ASN A 19 -27.28 -16.79 -14.83
N ASN A 20 -27.35 -15.71 -14.06
CA ASN A 20 -27.51 -14.36 -14.61
C ASN A 20 -26.60 -13.35 -13.91
N LEU A 21 -25.32 -13.70 -13.78
CA LEU A 21 -24.32 -12.79 -13.23
C LEU A 21 -24.18 -11.54 -14.10
N PRO A 22 -23.90 -10.38 -13.49
CA PRO A 22 -23.59 -9.17 -14.24
C PRO A 22 -22.41 -9.44 -15.20
N GLY A 23 -22.58 -9.06 -16.46
CA GLY A 23 -21.59 -9.30 -17.53
C GLY A 23 -21.67 -10.68 -18.20
N LYS A 24 -22.66 -11.53 -17.85
CA LYS A 24 -22.82 -12.85 -18.51
C LYS A 24 -23.10 -12.69 -20.01
N GLY A 25 -22.20 -13.23 -20.83
CA GLY A 25 -22.32 -13.20 -22.30
C GLY A 25 -21.83 -11.91 -22.96
N GLU A 26 -21.43 -10.92 -22.17
CA GLU A 26 -20.76 -9.72 -22.68
C GLU A 26 -19.34 -10.07 -23.13
N ARG A 27 -18.86 -9.35 -24.16
CA ARG A 27 -17.48 -9.53 -24.63
C ARG A 27 -16.53 -9.01 -23.58
N LEU A 28 -15.57 -9.83 -23.14
CA LEU A 28 -14.47 -9.36 -22.32
C LEU A 28 -13.67 -8.31 -23.09
N ASP A 29 -13.43 -7.16 -22.47
CA ASP A 29 -12.47 -6.19 -23.00
C ASP A 29 -11.05 -6.65 -22.69
N LEU A 30 -10.46 -7.42 -23.61
CA LEU A 30 -9.07 -7.90 -23.50
C LEU A 30 -8.04 -6.77 -23.56
N ARG A 31 -8.44 -5.53 -23.91
CA ARG A 31 -7.55 -4.36 -23.88
C ARG A 31 -7.46 -3.76 -22.48
N ASP A 32 -8.39 -4.09 -21.59
CA ASP A 32 -8.34 -3.63 -20.20
C ASP A 32 -7.42 -4.52 -19.38
N GLU A 33 -6.14 -4.17 -19.38
CA GLU A 33 -5.10 -4.78 -18.56
C GLU A 33 -5.46 -4.79 -17.04
N PHE A 34 -6.36 -3.91 -16.64
CA PHE A 34 -6.80 -3.71 -15.25
C PHE A 34 -8.21 -4.27 -14.99
N ALA A 35 -8.72 -5.14 -15.86
CA ALA A 35 -9.99 -5.84 -15.64
C ALA A 35 -9.96 -6.56 -14.27
N GLY A 36 -11.02 -6.38 -13.48
CA GLY A 36 -11.17 -6.96 -12.14
C GLY A 36 -10.65 -6.08 -10.99
N LEU A 37 -9.98 -4.96 -11.26
CA LEU A 37 -9.71 -3.96 -10.22
C LEU A 37 -10.97 -3.12 -9.95
N PRO A 38 -11.29 -2.81 -8.68
CA PRO A 38 -12.29 -1.81 -8.34
C PRO A 38 -11.96 -0.47 -8.98
N GLU A 39 -12.97 0.25 -9.48
CA GLU A 39 -12.74 1.49 -10.25
C GLU A 39 -12.03 2.57 -9.43
N GLU A 40 -12.27 2.59 -8.11
CA GLU A 40 -11.60 3.46 -7.14
C GLU A 40 -10.08 3.28 -7.09
N VAL A 41 -9.60 2.06 -7.35
CA VAL A 41 -8.18 1.68 -7.28
C VAL A 41 -7.53 1.69 -8.67
N LYS A 42 -8.34 1.46 -9.71
CA LYS A 42 -7.89 1.27 -11.09
C LYS A 42 -7.06 2.42 -11.64
N GLN A 43 -7.51 3.67 -11.42
CA GLN A 43 -6.80 4.84 -11.94
C GLN A 43 -5.47 5.06 -11.21
N SER A 44 -5.48 4.97 -9.89
CA SER A 44 -4.28 5.11 -9.06
C SER A 44 -3.23 4.04 -9.40
N PHE A 45 -3.66 2.78 -9.53
CA PHE A 45 -2.80 1.67 -9.94
C PHE A 45 -2.20 1.90 -11.33
N ARG A 46 -3.02 2.32 -12.31
CA ARG A 46 -2.57 2.62 -13.67
C ARG A 46 -1.52 3.73 -13.72
N ILE A 47 -1.72 4.80 -12.95
CA ILE A 47 -0.76 5.91 -12.86
C ILE A 47 0.57 5.41 -12.28
N LEU A 48 0.54 4.69 -11.15
CA LEU A 48 1.75 4.20 -10.48
C LEU A 48 2.49 3.17 -11.32
N LYS A 49 1.78 2.26 -12.01
CA LYS A 49 2.36 1.33 -12.98
C LYS A 49 3.11 2.06 -14.08
N ARG A 50 2.46 3.03 -14.74
CA ARG A 50 3.06 3.78 -15.84
C ARG A 50 4.25 4.64 -15.41
N ALA A 51 4.23 5.10 -14.16
CA ALA A 51 5.32 5.88 -13.59
C ALA A 51 6.48 4.98 -13.07
N GLY A 52 6.34 3.66 -13.10
CA GLY A 52 7.39 2.72 -12.67
C GLY A 52 7.53 2.57 -11.16
N TYR A 53 6.48 2.90 -10.39
CA TYR A 53 6.47 2.84 -8.92
C TYR A 53 6.01 1.49 -8.35
N LEU A 54 5.49 0.59 -9.20
CA LEU A 54 5.06 -0.74 -8.77
C LEU A 54 6.18 -1.76 -9.04
N SER A 55 6.43 -2.63 -8.07
CA SER A 55 7.28 -3.80 -8.27
C SER A 55 6.52 -4.94 -8.97
N ASP A 56 7.25 -5.88 -9.58
CA ASP A 56 6.66 -7.06 -10.23
C ASP A 56 5.75 -7.86 -9.29
N GLU A 57 6.11 -7.95 -8.01
CA GLU A 57 5.30 -8.61 -6.99
C GLU A 57 3.97 -7.88 -6.75
N GLN A 58 4.00 -6.55 -6.67
CA GLN A 58 2.81 -5.72 -6.50
C GLN A 58 1.89 -5.79 -7.72
N GLU A 59 2.46 -5.85 -8.93
CA GLU A 59 1.66 -6.02 -10.14
C GLU A 59 0.94 -7.36 -10.22
N ASN A 60 1.63 -8.45 -9.84
CA ASN A 60 1.04 -9.79 -9.80
C ASN A 60 -0.08 -9.90 -8.77
N GLN A 61 -0.01 -9.13 -7.69
CA GLN A 61 -1.01 -9.11 -6.62
C GLN A 61 -2.07 -8.00 -6.79
N LYS A 62 -2.27 -7.48 -8.01
CA LYS A 62 -3.20 -6.36 -8.28
C LYS A 62 -4.61 -6.53 -7.72
N GLN A 63 -5.12 -7.76 -7.62
CA GLN A 63 -6.47 -8.04 -7.07
C GLN A 63 -6.57 -7.83 -5.55
N TYR A 64 -5.45 -7.83 -4.84
CA TYR A 64 -5.39 -7.69 -3.38
C TYR A 64 -4.90 -6.32 -2.93
N ILE A 65 -4.51 -5.46 -3.88
CA ILE A 65 -4.01 -4.12 -3.57
C ILE A 65 -5.15 -3.21 -3.14
N SER A 66 -4.97 -2.54 -2.01
CA SER A 66 -5.90 -1.54 -1.50
C SER A 66 -5.46 -0.12 -1.88
N HIS A 67 -6.39 0.83 -1.76
CA HIS A 67 -6.10 2.26 -1.91
C HIS A 67 -4.99 2.73 -0.93
N HIS A 68 -5.00 2.21 0.31
CA HIS A 68 -3.99 2.55 1.31
C HIS A 68 -2.58 2.10 0.87
N ASP A 69 -2.47 0.93 0.24
CA ASP A 69 -1.19 0.41 -0.24
C ASP A 69 -0.64 1.29 -1.37
N LEU A 70 -1.50 1.70 -2.32
CA LEU A 70 -1.12 2.62 -3.39
C LEU A 70 -0.68 3.99 -2.85
N MET A 71 -1.35 4.51 -1.82
CA MET A 71 -0.92 5.75 -1.15
C MET A 71 0.47 5.61 -0.53
N LYS A 72 0.74 4.48 0.11
CA LYS A 72 2.04 4.22 0.72
C LYS A 72 3.14 4.19 -0.36
N ILE A 73 2.90 3.47 -1.45
CA ILE A 73 3.82 3.39 -2.60
C ILE A 73 4.07 4.79 -3.18
N ALA A 74 3.03 5.59 -3.38
CA ALA A 74 3.14 6.94 -3.94
C ALA A 74 3.90 7.93 -3.03
N THR A 75 3.98 7.65 -1.73
CA THR A 75 4.58 8.56 -0.74
C THR A 75 5.91 8.07 -0.17
N GLU A 76 6.31 6.83 -0.45
CA GLU A 76 7.49 6.20 0.15
C GLU A 76 8.77 6.99 -0.10
N ASP A 77 8.98 7.46 -1.34
CA ASP A 77 10.14 8.30 -1.71
C ASP A 77 10.14 9.67 -1.01
N LYS A 78 8.97 10.32 -0.93
CA LYS A 78 8.83 11.63 -0.25
C LYS A 78 9.03 11.48 1.26
N MET A 79 8.47 10.41 1.85
CA MET A 79 8.65 10.11 3.26
C MET A 79 10.12 9.82 3.57
N GLN A 80 10.82 9.05 2.74
CA GLN A 80 12.25 8.78 2.91
C GLN A 80 13.10 10.04 2.74
N ALA A 81 12.80 10.90 1.76
CA ALA A 81 13.48 12.18 1.56
C ALA A 81 13.31 13.11 2.76
N ASP A 82 12.06 13.36 3.18
CA ASP A 82 11.74 14.17 4.36
C ASP A 82 12.40 13.62 5.63
N TYR A 83 12.42 12.29 5.77
CA TYR A 83 13.02 11.62 6.91
C TYR A 83 14.53 11.85 6.97
N THR A 84 15.20 11.70 5.83
CA THR A 84 16.65 11.88 5.70
C THR A 84 17.05 13.31 5.96
N GLU A 85 16.29 14.28 5.43
CA GLU A 85 16.52 15.70 5.66
C GLU A 85 16.34 16.07 7.14
N LYS A 86 15.24 15.65 7.77
CA LYS A 86 14.99 15.94 9.19
C LYS A 86 16.05 15.28 10.09
N GLN A 87 16.54 14.08 9.73
CA GLN A 87 17.63 13.44 10.46
C GLN A 87 18.94 14.22 10.34
N ALA A 88 19.29 14.68 9.15
CA ALA A 88 20.47 15.51 8.91
C ALA A 88 20.39 16.82 9.70
N ALA A 89 19.26 17.52 9.66
CA ALA A 89 19.03 18.74 10.42
C ALA A 89 19.16 18.52 11.94
N PHE A 90 18.61 17.42 12.46
CA PHE A 90 18.74 17.06 13.87
C PHE A 90 20.19 16.77 14.26
N GLN A 91 20.95 16.06 13.43
CA GLN A 91 22.38 15.82 13.68
C GLN A 91 23.16 17.13 13.74
N THR A 92 22.94 18.05 12.80
CA THR A 92 23.56 19.38 12.81
C THR A 92 23.24 20.15 14.09
N LEU A 93 21.96 20.24 14.46
CA LEU A 93 21.52 20.95 15.66
C LEU A 93 22.16 20.38 16.93
N THR A 94 22.26 19.05 17.03
CA THR A 94 22.87 18.41 18.21
C THR A 94 24.35 18.71 18.35
N LYS A 95 25.09 18.79 17.23
CA LYS A 95 26.52 19.14 17.20
C LYS A 95 26.75 20.62 17.52
N GLU A 96 25.98 21.52 16.90
CA GLU A 96 26.10 22.97 17.12
C GLU A 96 25.89 23.34 18.59
N ARG A 97 24.88 22.74 19.22
CA ARG A 97 24.57 22.98 20.63
C ARG A 97 25.38 22.13 21.60
N LYS A 98 26.35 21.33 21.10
CA LYS A 98 27.17 20.40 21.89
C LYS A 98 26.33 19.47 22.79
N LEU A 99 25.11 19.17 22.36
CA LEU A 99 24.16 18.34 23.11
C LEU A 99 24.61 16.89 23.14
N ASP A 100 25.36 16.47 22.12
CA ASP A 100 26.11 15.22 22.06
C ASP A 100 27.07 15.04 23.25
N LYS A 101 27.47 16.09 23.96
CA LYS A 101 28.32 15.99 25.17
C LYS A 101 27.52 15.93 26.47
N SER A 102 26.22 16.19 26.42
CA SER A 102 25.35 16.20 27.60
C SER A 102 24.93 14.78 28.00
N ARG A 103 25.19 14.40 29.26
CA ARG A 103 24.72 13.13 29.84
C ARG A 103 23.20 13.04 29.90
N ILE A 104 22.51 14.17 30.06
CA ILE A 104 21.05 14.24 30.05
C ILE A 104 20.53 13.96 28.65
N PHE A 105 21.13 14.61 27.64
CA PHE A 105 20.74 14.39 26.25
C PHE A 105 20.87 12.92 25.84
N HIS A 106 21.96 12.23 26.18
CA HIS A 106 22.11 10.80 25.90
C HIS A 106 20.97 9.94 26.46
N ARG A 107 20.46 10.28 27.66
CA ARG A 107 19.35 9.56 28.30
C ARG A 107 18.04 9.73 27.53
N TYR A 108 17.82 10.87 26.89
CA TYR A 108 16.60 11.19 26.15
C TYR A 108 16.74 11.08 24.63
N ALA A 109 17.95 10.98 24.08
CA ALA A 109 18.22 11.01 22.64
C ALA A 109 17.44 9.91 21.90
N LYS A 110 17.34 8.71 22.47
CA LYS A 110 16.54 7.60 21.91
C LYS A 110 15.05 7.93 21.89
N LYS A 111 14.51 8.53 22.95
CA LYS A 111 13.08 8.92 23.02
C LYS A 111 12.76 10.06 22.06
N ILE A 112 13.64 11.06 21.98
CA ILE A 112 13.50 12.19 21.05
C ILE A 112 13.52 11.69 19.61
N ARG A 113 14.48 10.81 19.28
CA ARG A 113 14.58 10.22 17.93
C ARG A 113 13.32 9.42 17.57
N ASN A 114 12.84 8.57 18.48
CA ASN A 114 11.63 7.80 18.26
C ASN A 114 10.35 8.64 18.16
N LYS A 115 10.33 9.87 18.68
CA LYS A 115 9.15 10.75 18.58
C LYS A 115 9.16 11.61 17.32
N LEU A 116 10.34 11.97 16.83
CA LEU A 116 10.52 12.82 15.65
C LEU A 116 10.62 12.03 14.34
N PHE A 117 11.06 10.77 14.43
CA PHE A 117 11.45 9.94 13.29
C PHE A 117 10.86 8.53 13.36
N ARG A 118 9.67 8.37 13.93
CA ARG A 118 8.92 7.12 13.91
C ARG A 118 7.44 7.41 13.78
#